data_AF-A0A949EIA1-F1
#
_entry.id   AF-A0A949EIA1-F1
#
_cell.length_a   1.000
_cell.length_b   1.000
_cell.length_c   1.000
_cell.angle_alpha   90.00
_cell.angle_beta   90.00
_cell.angle_gamma   90.00
#
_symmetry.space_group_name_H-M   'P 1'
#
loop_
_entity.id
_entity.type
_entity.pdbx_description
1 polymer ?
#
loop_
_entity_poly.entity_id
_entity_poly.type
_entity_poly.pdbx_seq_one_letter_code
_entity_poly.pdbx_strand_id
1 'polypeptide(L)'
;MAAARRVGFKATKINMVLIPGFNDNEVETMKKFCGKNDLLLQRIHHYSLHDHKTVQQELAAERPLSCNVCNRLRLTADGKLKPCLFSDREFTVDFSDIPASLEKAVYAKPKHGVACRNRENWQIGG
;
A
#
# COMPACT_ATOMS: atom_id res chain seq x y z
N MET A 1 -3.35 -20.30 -5.17
CA MET A 1 -2.75 -20.16 -6.52
C MET A 1 -3.42 -21.07 -7.55
N ALA A 2 -3.43 -22.40 -7.36
CA ALA A 2 -4.02 -23.36 -8.32
C ALA A 2 -5.50 -23.06 -8.68
N ALA A 3 -6.33 -22.76 -7.68
CA ALA A 3 -7.73 -22.41 -7.90
C ALA A 3 -7.92 -21.15 -8.76
N ALA A 4 -7.17 -20.07 -8.49
CA ALA A 4 -7.23 -18.82 -9.24
C ALA A 4 -6.80 -19.02 -10.71
N ARG A 5 -5.75 -19.81 -10.94
CA ARG A 5 -5.30 -20.16 -12.30
C ARG A 5 -6.38 -20.92 -13.06
N ARG A 6 -7.04 -21.88 -12.41
CA ARG A 6 -8.06 -22.73 -13.02
C ARG A 6 -9.27 -21.95 -13.54
N VAL A 7 -9.55 -20.78 -12.94
CA VAL A 7 -10.64 -19.88 -13.38
C VAL A 7 -10.16 -18.72 -14.26
N GLY A 8 -8.90 -18.75 -14.72
CA GLY A 8 -8.38 -17.83 -15.74
C GLY A 8 -7.75 -16.54 -15.24
N PHE A 9 -7.47 -16.38 -13.94
CA PHE A 9 -6.70 -15.22 -13.46
C PHE A 9 -5.27 -15.26 -14.02
N LYS A 10 -4.96 -14.28 -14.89
CA LYS A 10 -3.62 -14.07 -15.46
C LYS A 10 -2.87 -13.04 -14.62
N ALA A 11 -1.55 -13.19 -14.47
CA ALA A 11 -0.69 -12.28 -13.70
C ALA A 11 -1.01 -12.22 -12.18
N THR A 12 -1.08 -13.37 -11.51
CA THR A 12 -1.21 -13.39 -10.05
C THR A 12 0.05 -12.85 -9.39
N LYS A 13 -0.11 -11.91 -8.46
CA LYS A 13 0.98 -11.23 -7.77
C LYS A 13 1.11 -11.69 -6.32
N ILE A 14 2.33 -11.96 -5.87
CA ILE A 14 2.68 -12.13 -4.45
C ILE A 14 3.30 -10.82 -3.95
N ASN A 15 2.77 -10.29 -2.85
CA ASN A 15 3.40 -9.19 -2.13
C ASN A 15 4.27 -9.75 -0.99
N MET A 16 5.51 -9.29 -0.88
CA MET A 16 6.43 -9.67 0.18
C MET A 16 6.88 -8.41 0.92
N VAL A 17 6.61 -8.33 2.22
CA VAL A 17 7.15 -7.25 3.07
C VAL A 17 8.56 -7.64 3.48
N LEU A 18 9.53 -6.78 3.18
CA LEU A 18 10.94 -7.00 3.51
C LEU A 18 11.23 -6.49 4.92
N ILE A 19 11.73 -7.37 5.78
CA ILE A 19 12.15 -7.07 7.15
C ILE A 19 13.63 -7.46 7.26
N PRO A 20 14.55 -6.48 7.39
CA PRO A 20 15.99 -6.73 7.49
C PRO A 20 16.34 -7.71 8.61
N GLY A 21 17.21 -8.67 8.31
CA GLY A 21 17.63 -9.72 9.24
C GLY A 21 16.56 -10.79 9.55
N PHE A 22 15.37 -10.71 8.94
CA PHE A 22 14.31 -11.70 9.13
C PHE A 22 14.03 -12.51 7.86
N ASN A 23 13.75 -11.85 6.73
CA ASN A 23 13.39 -12.53 5.48
C ASN A 23 14.05 -11.91 4.22
N ASP A 24 14.97 -10.98 4.40
CA ASP A 24 15.70 -10.30 3.33
C ASP A 24 16.64 -11.25 2.56
N ASN A 25 17.16 -12.28 3.23
CA ASN A 25 17.90 -13.37 2.61
C ASN A 25 17.05 -14.30 1.72
N GLU A 26 15.72 -14.28 1.85
CA GLU A 26 14.81 -15.14 1.09
C GLU A 26 14.38 -14.55 -0.26
N VAL A 27 14.75 -13.30 -0.55
CA VAL A 27 14.31 -12.56 -1.74
C VAL A 27 14.61 -13.32 -3.03
N GLU A 28 15.81 -13.89 -3.16
CA GLU A 28 16.20 -14.62 -4.37
C GLU A 28 15.44 -15.96 -4.51
N THR A 29 15.20 -16.65 -3.40
CA THR A 29 14.36 -17.85 -3.36
C THR A 29 12.94 -17.53 -3.80
N MET A 30 12.37 -16.42 -3.32
CA MET A 30 11.04 -15.96 -3.70
C MET A 30 10.94 -15.55 -5.16
N LYS A 31 11.98 -14.90 -5.73
CA LYS A 31 12.05 -14.59 -7.16
C LYS A 31 12.02 -15.87 -8.00
N LYS A 32 12.84 -16.88 -7.65
CA LYS A 32 12.87 -18.17 -8.34
C LYS A 32 11.54 -18.90 -8.23
N PHE A 33 10.93 -18.90 -7.05
CA PHE A 33 9.60 -19.50 -6.84
C PHE A 33 8.54 -18.82 -7.72
N CYS A 34 8.50 -17.49 -7.73
CA CYS A 34 7.54 -16.74 -8.54
C CYS A 34 7.75 -16.98 -10.03
N GLY A 35 9.00 -16.95 -10.52
CA GLY A 35 9.33 -17.23 -11.91
C GLY A 35 8.91 -18.63 -12.36
N LYS A 36 9.23 -19.66 -11.56
CA LYS A 36 8.82 -21.06 -11.84
C LYS A 36 7.31 -21.24 -11.88
N ASN A 37 6.58 -20.46 -11.08
CA ASN A 37 5.14 -20.57 -10.96
C ASN A 37 4.40 -19.49 -11.77
N ASP A 38 5.05 -18.76 -12.69
CA ASP A 38 4.42 -17.69 -13.48
C ASP A 38 3.65 -16.68 -12.59
N LEU A 39 4.31 -16.19 -11.55
CA LEU A 39 3.79 -15.20 -10.60
C LEU A 39 4.63 -13.94 -10.67
N LEU A 40 4.00 -12.80 -10.38
CA LEU A 40 4.70 -11.53 -10.21
C LEU A 40 5.07 -11.35 -8.73
N LEU A 41 6.36 -11.11 -8.44
CA LEU A 41 6.79 -10.74 -7.09
C LEU A 41 6.82 -9.22 -6.95
N GLN A 42 6.13 -8.68 -5.94
CA GLN A 42 6.24 -7.28 -5.53
C GLN A 42 6.76 -7.21 -4.10
N ARG A 43 7.91 -6.58 -3.92
CA ARG A 43 8.51 -6.33 -2.62
C ARG A 43 7.99 -5.00 -2.09
N ILE A 44 7.79 -4.96 -0.78
CA ILE A 44 7.27 -3.82 -0.05
C ILE A 44 8.22 -3.56 1.11
N HIS A 45 8.71 -2.33 1.24
CA HIS A 45 9.47 -1.93 2.41
C HIS A 45 8.61 -2.09 3.66
N HIS A 46 9.15 -2.66 4.72
CA HIS A 46 8.52 -2.57 6.03
C HIS A 46 8.49 -1.10 6.50
N TYR A 47 7.39 -0.71 7.15
CA TYR A 47 7.18 0.64 7.68
C TYR A 47 6.20 0.63 8.85
N SER A 48 6.29 1.65 9.70
CA SER A 48 5.29 2.01 10.71
C SER A 48 4.48 3.21 10.25
N LEU A 49 3.17 3.19 10.46
CA LEU A 49 2.29 4.33 10.17
C LEU A 49 2.64 5.56 11.02
N HIS A 50 3.21 5.37 12.19
CA HIS A 50 3.50 6.43 13.15
C HIS A 50 4.67 7.35 12.72
N ASP A 51 5.50 6.88 11.79
CA ASP A 51 6.62 7.66 11.26
C ASP A 51 6.98 7.22 9.84
N HIS A 52 6.72 8.09 8.85
CA HIS A 52 7.06 7.85 7.45
C HIS A 52 8.57 7.63 7.22
N LYS A 53 9.45 8.08 8.13
CA LYS A 53 10.90 7.83 8.04
C LYS A 53 11.24 6.35 8.22
N THR A 54 10.35 5.55 8.81
CA THR A 54 10.55 4.11 9.02
C THR A 54 10.42 3.28 7.75
N VAL A 55 10.06 3.87 6.61
CA VAL A 55 10.14 3.19 5.31
C VAL A 55 11.61 2.85 5.05
N GLN A 56 12.01 1.62 5.33
CA GLN A 56 13.41 1.17 5.31
C GLN A 56 13.95 1.10 3.88
N GLN A 57 14.76 2.06 3.45
CA GLN A 57 15.24 2.14 2.05
C GLN A 57 16.49 1.30 1.75
N GLU A 58 17.04 0.59 2.74
CA GLU A 58 18.27 -0.20 2.58
C GLU A 58 18.11 -1.39 1.63
N LEU A 59 16.89 -1.94 1.52
CA LEU A 59 16.57 -3.07 0.66
C LEU A 59 15.76 -2.61 -0.56
N ALA A 60 16.16 -2.98 -1.78
CA ALA A 60 15.44 -2.57 -2.98
C ALA A 60 14.01 -3.17 -3.05
N ALA A 61 12.98 -2.32 -2.96
CA ALA A 61 11.57 -2.71 -3.06
C ALA A 61 10.75 -1.77 -3.95
N GLU A 62 9.63 -2.26 -4.50
CA GLU A 62 8.78 -1.49 -5.42
C GLU A 62 7.76 -0.57 -4.72
N ARG A 63 7.55 -0.75 -3.40
CA ARG A 63 6.54 -0.02 -2.62
C ARG A 63 7.07 0.41 -1.25
N PRO A 64 6.60 1.55 -0.70
CA PRO A 64 5.67 2.51 -1.31
C PRO A 64 6.29 3.27 -2.50
N LEU A 65 5.44 3.92 -3.31
CA LEU A 65 5.95 4.82 -4.35
C LEU A 65 6.36 6.15 -3.70
N SER A 66 7.27 6.87 -4.35
CA SER A 66 7.57 8.26 -3.97
C SER A 66 6.28 9.12 -3.93
N CYS A 67 6.21 10.04 -2.97
CA CYS A 67 5.05 10.93 -2.80
C CYS A 67 4.78 11.77 -4.05
N ASN A 68 5.83 12.18 -4.77
CA ASN A 68 5.72 13.04 -5.96
C ASN A 68 4.98 12.38 -7.13
N VAL A 69 4.93 11.04 -7.16
CA VAL A 69 4.22 10.26 -8.18
C VAL A 69 2.98 9.56 -7.63
N CYS A 70 2.65 9.79 -6.35
CA CYS A 70 1.57 9.08 -5.68
C CYS A 70 0.20 9.66 -6.06
N ASN A 71 -0.62 8.87 -6.76
CA ASN A 71 -1.99 9.22 -7.15
C ASN A 71 -3.07 8.45 -6.34
N ARG A 72 -2.70 7.87 -5.19
CA ARG A 72 -3.60 7.03 -4.40
C ARG A 72 -4.44 7.82 -3.41
N LEU A 73 -5.76 7.59 -3.42
CA LEU A 73 -6.69 7.85 -2.30
C LEU A 73 -7.16 6.50 -1.75
N ARG A 74 -7.68 6.49 -0.52
CA ARG A 74 -8.28 5.31 0.10
C ARG A 74 -9.69 5.63 0.58
N LEU A 75 -10.62 4.71 0.36
CA LEU A 75 -11.91 4.69 1.02
C LEU A 75 -11.84 3.64 2.14
N THR A 76 -12.11 4.05 3.37
CA THR A 76 -12.14 3.15 4.53
C THR A 76 -13.48 2.42 4.63
N ALA A 77 -13.52 1.31 5.35
CA ALA A 77 -14.74 0.53 5.55
C ALA A 77 -15.85 1.29 6.29
N ASP A 78 -15.49 2.30 7.10
CA ASP A 78 -16.42 3.20 7.78
C ASP A 78 -16.80 4.45 6.95
N GLY A 79 -16.54 4.43 5.63
CA GLY A 79 -17.06 5.44 4.71
C GLY A 79 -16.29 6.77 4.71
N LYS A 80 -14.99 6.75 5.01
CA LYS A 80 -14.13 7.94 4.97
C LYS A 80 -13.09 7.87 3.86
N LEU A 81 -12.87 8.99 3.20
CA LEU A 81 -11.79 9.20 2.26
C LEU A 81 -10.52 9.64 3.01
N LYS A 82 -9.44 8.91 2.78
CA LYS A 82 -8.11 9.21 3.31
C LYS A 82 -7.17 9.53 2.14
N PRO A 83 -6.59 10.75 2.08
CA PRO A 83 -5.82 11.18 0.92
C PRO A 83 -4.36 10.67 0.91
N CYS A 84 -3.86 10.24 2.07
CA CYS A 84 -2.53 9.68 2.24
C CYS A 84 -2.54 8.61 3.33
N LEU A 85 -1.76 7.54 3.15
CA LEU A 85 -1.62 6.49 4.17
C LEU A 85 -1.02 7.04 5.47
N PHE A 86 -0.06 7.95 5.35
CA PHE A 86 0.68 8.57 6.47
C PHE A 86 0.15 9.98 6.76
N SER A 87 -1.17 10.11 6.92
CA SER A 87 -1.80 11.36 7.35
C SER A 87 -3.06 11.04 8.16
N ASP A 88 -3.28 11.75 9.26
CA ASP A 88 -4.50 11.64 10.06
C ASP A 88 -5.74 12.24 9.38
N ARG A 89 -5.58 12.94 8.25
CA ARG A 89 -6.70 13.58 7.53
C ARG A 89 -7.65 12.52 6.97
N GLU A 90 -8.93 12.66 7.30
CA GLU A 90 -10.02 11.83 6.80
C GLU A 90 -11.25 12.70 6.53
N PHE A 91 -12.01 12.34 5.51
CA PHE A 91 -13.21 13.07 5.08
C PHE A 91 -14.36 12.09 4.93
N THR A 92 -15.45 12.26 5.66
CA THR A 92 -16.68 11.47 5.45
C THR A 92 -17.16 11.67 4.02
N VAL A 93 -17.57 10.58 3.37
CA VAL A 93 -18.17 10.65 2.03
C VAL A 93 -19.60 11.19 2.16
N ASP A 94 -19.87 12.30 1.47
CA ASP A 94 -21.23 12.71 1.18
C ASP A 94 -21.73 11.93 -0.04
N PHE A 95 -22.70 11.05 0.16
CA PHE A 95 -23.27 10.25 -0.92
C PHE A 95 -24.23 11.05 -1.81
N SER A 96 -24.66 12.25 -1.40
CA SER A 96 -25.42 13.17 -2.24
C SER A 96 -24.53 13.94 -3.22
N ASP A 97 -23.24 14.12 -2.88
CA ASP A 97 -22.23 14.75 -3.75
C ASP A 97 -20.85 14.05 -3.61
N ILE A 98 -20.75 12.90 -4.27
CA ILE A 98 -19.52 12.10 -4.32
C ILE A 98 -18.37 12.87 -5.01
N PRO A 99 -18.57 13.56 -6.16
CA PRO A 99 -17.52 14.35 -6.79
C PRO A 99 -16.88 15.38 -5.86
N ALA A 100 -17.68 16.18 -5.14
CA ALA A 100 -17.15 17.17 -4.21
C ALA A 100 -16.36 16.52 -3.05
N SER A 101 -16.82 15.37 -2.57
CA SER A 101 -16.11 14.59 -1.54
C SER A 101 -14.73 14.12 -2.02
N LEU A 102 -14.64 13.64 -3.27
CA LEU A 102 -13.39 13.20 -3.88
C LEU A 102 -12.45 14.37 -4.13
N GLU A 103 -12.93 15.47 -4.70
CA GLU A 103 -12.13 16.69 -4.95
C GLU A 103 -11.53 17.21 -3.64
N LYS A 104 -12.34 17.32 -2.59
CA LYS A 104 -11.89 17.73 -1.26
C LYS A 104 -10.75 16.84 -0.75
N ALA A 105 -10.86 15.52 -0.91
CA ALA A 105 -9.80 14.60 -0.52
C ALA A 105 -8.53 14.77 -1.38
N VAL A 106 -8.67 14.93 -2.70
CA VAL A 106 -7.53 15.18 -3.60
C VAL A 106 -6.78 16.45 -3.21
N TYR A 107 -7.48 17.57 -3.03
CA TYR A 107 -6.86 18.84 -2.65
C TYR A 107 -6.26 18.84 -1.24
N ALA A 108 -6.79 18.00 -0.33
CA ALA A 108 -6.26 17.84 1.01
C ALA A 108 -5.01 16.93 1.08
N LYS A 109 -4.60 16.31 -0.03
CA LYS A 109 -3.43 15.43 -0.10
C LYS A 109 -2.16 16.20 0.28
N PRO A 110 -1.42 15.75 1.30
CA PRO A 110 -0.17 16.42 1.68
C PRO A 110 0.90 16.19 0.61
N LYS A 111 1.83 17.15 0.47
CA LYS A 111 3.00 17.01 -0.41
C LYS A 111 3.83 15.76 -0.06
N HIS A 112 3.99 15.48 1.23
CA HIS A 112 4.63 14.29 1.76
C HIS A 112 3.85 13.74 2.96
N GLY A 113 3.76 12.42 3.07
CA GLY A 113 3.23 11.77 4.26
C GLY A 113 4.16 11.97 5.46
N VAL A 114 3.60 12.05 6.66
CA VAL A 114 4.36 12.25 7.91
C VAL A 114 4.07 11.10 8.88
N ALA A 115 2.81 10.97 9.29
CA ALA A 115 2.37 9.95 10.22
C ALA A 115 0.85 9.78 10.12
N CYS A 116 0.39 8.58 10.44
CA CYS A 116 -1.00 8.25 10.76
C CYS A 116 -0.99 7.64 12.16
N ARG A 117 -1.62 8.34 13.09
CA ARG A 117 -1.73 8.01 14.51
C ARG A 117 -3.18 7.73 14.92
N ASN A 118 -4.14 8.03 14.04
CA ASN A 118 -5.56 7.80 14.30
C ASN A 118 -6.11 6.50 13.70
N ARG A 119 -5.28 5.72 13.00
CA ARG A 119 -5.63 4.42 12.44
C ARG A 119 -4.44 3.47 12.48
N GLU A 120 -4.74 2.20 12.63
CA GLU A 120 -3.82 1.08 12.45
C GLU A 120 -3.85 0.53 11.01
N ASN A 121 -2.80 -0.20 10.62
CA ASN A 121 -2.68 -0.79 9.28
C ASN A 121 -3.91 -1.65 8.90
N TRP A 122 -4.41 -2.47 9.84
CA TRP A 122 -5.56 -3.35 9.61
C TRP A 122 -6.87 -2.58 9.35
N GLN A 123 -6.97 -1.31 9.76
CA GLN A 123 -8.16 -0.47 9.55
C GLN A 123 -8.18 0.19 8.15
N ILE A 124 -7.04 0.23 7.46
CA ILE A 124 -6.84 1.00 6.22
C ILE A 124 -6.26 0.16 5.07
N GLY A 125 -6.35 -1.17 5.19
CA GLY A 125 -6.02 -2.13 4.13
C GLY A 125 -4.55 -2.54 4.08
N GLY A 126 -3.89 -2.62 5.24
CA GLY A 126 -2.60 -3.29 5.43
C GLY A 126 -2.76 -4.78 5.66
#